data_AF-A0A973PNS4-F1
#
_entry.id   AF-A0A973PNS4-F1
#
_cell.length_a   1.000
_cell.length_b   1.000
_cell.length_c   1.000
_cell.angle_alpha   90.00
_cell.angle_beta   90.00
_cell.angle_gamma   90.00
#
_symmetry.space_group_name_H-M   'P 1'
#
loop_
_entity.id
_entity.type
_entity.pdbx_description
1 polymer ?
#
loop_
_entity_poly.entity_id
_entity_poly.type
_entity_poly.pdbx_seq_one_letter_code
_entity_poly.pdbx_strand_id
1 'polypeptide(L)'
;MRVLSRAALAALAAVALTGAPALADTAAAACDTPADRQVAEVQGSGDASPLAGQTVRVEGVVTGDFQRTDQLSGFFLQDPSPDSDPATSEGLFAYARESFKDVKAGDRVLVTGKVTEYNGWTELSPVTAVDVCGTGSVAARPYTLPSDGLESAENMLLTFPQPLTVNDTYNLGRYGEVTVSAHGRLYQPTDRPGVDPAYDARRSLLVDDGSNRENPATLPPVVRAGDTAAGLTGVLGYGFGVYRLQPTQPIPYTGANPRTPRPSPVAGNVKVASFNTLNWFTTIGSRGASNANEQQRQLAKLVAALKGMDADAVALMEVENNGQTALQALVDAVNAEVGAGTYAALTHPYPGTDVIQVGLIYKPAKLSPVGAATSSQDPVFSRPPLIQTFRRKGGGQPFTMIVNHLKSKGSCPSGGPDADQGDGQGCWNPTRVKQAQTLLGIISDQDLPNPLVLGDLNAYGEEDPIDTLEAGG
;
A
#
# COMPACT_ATOMS: atom_id res chain seq x y z
N MET A 1 68.20 -55.67 19.71
CA MET A 1 68.90 -54.38 19.62
C MET A 1 68.14 -53.36 20.46
N ARG A 2 68.82 -52.82 21.49
CA ARG A 2 68.47 -51.70 22.41
C ARG A 2 67.18 -51.83 23.24
N VAL A 3 67.11 -51.79 24.58
CA VAL A 3 67.95 -52.11 25.77
C VAL A 3 67.19 -51.51 26.98
N LEU A 4 66.89 -52.32 28.02
CA LEU A 4 66.73 -51.99 29.48
C LEU A 4 65.61 -50.98 29.91
N SER A 5 65.02 -50.92 31.11
CA SER A 5 65.16 -51.59 32.42
C SER A 5 64.17 -50.97 33.46
N ARG A 6 63.68 -51.80 34.40
CA ARG A 6 63.36 -51.57 35.84
C ARG A 6 62.28 -50.57 36.34
N ALA A 7 61.28 -51.17 37.01
CA ALA A 7 60.86 -51.03 38.42
C ALA A 7 60.69 -49.64 39.10
N ALA A 8 59.52 -49.44 39.75
CA ALA A 8 59.41 -48.98 41.14
C ALA A 8 57.96 -49.10 41.69
N LEU A 9 57.87 -49.25 43.01
CA LEU A 9 56.73 -49.65 43.85
C LEU A 9 56.18 -48.43 44.63
N ALA A 10 54.92 -48.53 45.12
CA ALA A 10 54.29 -47.79 46.23
C ALA A 10 53.91 -46.30 45.98
N ALA A 11 52.85 -45.70 46.53
CA ALA A 11 52.09 -45.97 47.76
C ALA A 11 50.64 -45.42 47.71
N LEU A 12 49.83 -45.87 48.68
CA LEU A 12 48.44 -45.50 48.99
C LEU A 12 48.21 -43.98 49.16
N ALA A 13 47.03 -43.52 48.73
CA ALA A 13 46.26 -42.51 49.46
C ALA A 13 44.76 -42.80 49.31
N ALA A 14 44.13 -43.22 50.41
CA ALA A 14 42.68 -43.34 50.53
C ALA A 14 42.10 -41.94 50.78
N VAL A 15 41.16 -41.51 49.92
CA VAL A 15 40.29 -40.36 50.19
C VAL A 15 38.87 -40.89 50.35
N ALA A 16 38.34 -40.75 51.56
CA ALA A 16 36.97 -41.08 51.89
C ALA A 16 36.00 -40.13 51.16
N LEU A 17 35.07 -40.68 50.40
CA LEU A 17 33.90 -39.94 49.92
C LEU A 17 32.91 -39.79 51.07
N THR A 18 32.85 -38.61 51.67
CA THR A 18 31.70 -38.18 52.46
C THR A 18 30.62 -37.69 51.49
N GLY A 19 29.51 -38.43 51.39
CA GLY A 19 28.33 -37.99 50.65
C GLY A 19 27.67 -36.79 51.33
N ALA A 20 27.63 -35.65 50.64
CA ALA A 20 26.72 -34.57 50.97
C ALA A 20 25.33 -34.90 50.40
N PRO A 21 24.23 -34.62 51.11
CA PRO A 21 22.90 -34.79 50.55
C PRO A 21 22.71 -33.76 49.43
N ALA A 22 22.32 -34.22 48.25
CA ALA A 22 21.85 -33.35 47.19
C ALA A 22 20.57 -32.66 47.70
N LEU A 23 20.67 -31.36 47.97
CA LEU A 23 19.50 -30.50 48.07
C LEU A 23 18.87 -30.50 46.67
N ALA A 24 17.78 -31.25 46.51
CA ALA A 24 16.91 -31.10 45.36
C ALA A 24 16.28 -29.71 45.46
N ASP A 25 16.83 -28.77 44.71
CA ASP A 25 16.19 -27.50 44.43
C ASP A 25 14.99 -27.82 43.53
N THR A 26 13.84 -28.03 44.15
CA THR A 26 12.56 -28.11 43.44
C THR A 26 12.23 -26.69 42.99
N ALA A 27 12.78 -26.28 41.85
CA ALA A 27 12.18 -25.20 41.08
C ALA A 27 10.69 -25.53 40.94
N ALA A 28 9.82 -24.73 41.57
CA ALA A 28 8.38 -24.82 41.36
C ALA A 28 8.13 -24.86 39.84
N ALA A 29 7.19 -25.69 39.38
CA ALA A 29 6.86 -25.69 37.97
C ALA A 29 6.45 -24.26 37.61
N ALA A 30 6.98 -23.70 36.52
CA ALA A 30 6.94 -22.25 36.30
C ALA A 30 5.52 -21.63 36.27
N CYS A 31 4.49 -22.47 36.06
CA CYS A 31 3.07 -22.11 36.11
C CYS A 31 2.42 -22.19 37.50
N ASP A 32 3.16 -22.57 38.55
CA ASP A 32 2.67 -22.65 39.93
C ASP A 32 2.51 -21.27 40.56
N THR A 33 3.16 -20.25 39.98
CA THR A 33 3.01 -18.88 40.47
C THR A 33 1.98 -18.15 39.60
N PRO A 34 0.81 -17.78 40.15
CA PRO A 34 -0.32 -17.29 39.36
C PRO A 34 -0.06 -15.92 38.74
N ALA A 35 -0.80 -15.56 37.68
CA ALA A 35 -0.86 -14.20 37.19
C ALA A 35 -1.14 -13.20 38.34
N ASP A 36 -0.50 -12.05 38.31
CA ASP A 36 -0.73 -10.98 39.29
C ASP A 36 -1.67 -9.89 38.75
N ARG A 37 -1.97 -9.90 37.45
CA ARG A 37 -2.92 -9.03 36.76
C ARG A 37 -3.70 -9.82 35.71
N GLN A 38 -4.95 -9.42 35.46
CA GLN A 38 -5.70 -9.79 34.26
C GLN A 38 -5.24 -8.94 33.07
N VAL A 39 -5.51 -9.43 31.85
CA VAL A 39 -5.17 -8.65 30.64
C VAL A 39 -5.94 -7.33 30.60
N ALA A 40 -7.22 -7.33 30.95
CA ALA A 40 -8.03 -6.11 31.02
C ALA A 40 -7.49 -5.05 32.00
N GLU A 41 -6.84 -5.45 33.10
CA GLU A 41 -6.18 -4.51 34.03
C GLU A 41 -4.91 -3.91 33.44
N VAL A 42 -4.21 -4.66 32.58
CA VAL A 42 -3.05 -4.16 31.84
C VAL A 42 -3.47 -3.20 30.74
N GLN A 43 -4.52 -3.53 29.98
CA GLN A 43 -5.02 -2.65 28.92
C GLN A 43 -5.68 -1.38 29.48
N GLY A 44 -6.62 -1.52 30.42
CA GLY A 44 -7.48 -0.42 30.83
C GLY A 44 -8.53 -0.06 29.77
N SER A 45 -9.24 1.06 29.98
CA SER A 45 -10.38 1.49 29.17
C SER A 45 -10.14 2.72 28.29
N GLY A 46 -8.89 3.18 28.21
CA GLY A 46 -8.49 4.29 27.34
C GLY A 46 -7.22 3.96 26.58
N ASP A 47 -6.80 4.87 25.70
CA ASP A 47 -5.72 4.68 24.71
C ASP A 47 -4.31 4.42 25.28
N ALA A 48 -4.15 4.31 26.60
CA ALA A 48 -2.87 4.00 27.24
C ALA A 48 -3.08 3.21 28.52
N SER A 49 -2.20 2.25 28.75
CA SER A 49 -2.23 1.37 29.91
C SER A 49 -2.11 2.14 31.23
N PRO A 50 -2.97 1.87 32.23
CA PRO A 50 -2.80 2.40 33.59
C PRO A 50 -1.58 1.78 34.31
N LEU A 51 -1.00 0.71 33.75
CA LEU A 51 0.15 -0.01 34.29
C LEU A 51 1.43 0.26 33.50
N ALA A 52 1.43 1.22 32.56
CA ALA A 52 2.61 1.59 31.78
C ALA A 52 3.85 1.80 32.68
N GLY A 53 4.95 1.14 32.32
CA GLY A 53 6.21 1.17 33.07
C GLY A 53 6.34 0.10 34.16
N GLN A 54 5.26 -0.57 34.57
CA GLN A 54 5.28 -1.63 35.57
C GLN A 54 5.62 -2.99 34.94
N THR A 55 6.24 -3.87 35.72
CA THR A 55 6.40 -5.28 35.34
C THR A 55 5.22 -6.06 35.91
N VAL A 56 4.54 -6.81 35.05
CA VAL A 56 3.35 -7.60 35.38
C VAL A 56 3.54 -9.04 34.91
N ARG A 57 2.71 -9.93 35.44
CA ARG A 57 2.57 -11.29 34.97
C ARG A 57 1.11 -11.59 34.67
N VAL A 58 0.84 -11.90 33.39
CA VAL A 58 -0.49 -12.20 32.88
C VAL A 58 -0.55 -13.64 32.39
N GLU A 59 -1.71 -14.28 32.51
CA GLU A 59 -2.01 -15.56 31.87
C GLU A 59 -2.96 -15.32 30.69
N GLY A 60 -2.77 -16.03 29.59
CA GLY A 60 -3.64 -15.94 28.42
C GLY A 60 -3.47 -17.11 27.48
N VAL A 61 -4.33 -17.19 26.47
CA VAL A 61 -4.23 -18.16 25.38
C VAL A 61 -3.65 -17.45 24.16
N VAL A 62 -2.62 -18.04 23.54
CA VAL A 62 -2.03 -17.50 22.31
C VAL A 62 -3.07 -17.51 21.18
N THR A 63 -3.39 -16.34 20.65
CA THR A 63 -4.38 -16.15 19.56
C THR A 63 -3.72 -15.90 18.20
N GLY A 64 -2.46 -15.47 18.17
CA GLY A 64 -1.69 -15.29 16.95
C GLY A 64 -0.18 -15.36 17.21
N ASP A 65 0.52 -16.22 16.47
CA ASP A 65 1.98 -16.38 16.53
C ASP A 65 2.62 -15.64 15.33
N PHE A 66 3.37 -14.59 15.65
CA PHE A 66 4.10 -13.74 14.71
C PHE A 66 5.57 -13.59 15.13
N GLN A 67 6.15 -14.63 15.74
CA GLN A 67 7.43 -14.56 16.45
C GLN A 67 8.67 -14.56 15.54
N ARG A 68 8.50 -14.86 14.25
CA ARG A 68 9.62 -14.92 13.30
C ARG A 68 10.22 -13.53 13.07
N THR A 69 11.49 -13.52 12.68
CA THR A 69 12.24 -12.28 12.38
C THR A 69 11.67 -11.46 11.22
N ASP A 70 10.87 -12.08 10.35
CA ASP A 70 10.20 -11.44 9.24
C ASP A 70 8.72 -11.11 9.51
N GLN A 71 8.28 -11.28 10.74
CA GLN A 71 6.96 -10.93 11.26
C GLN A 71 7.11 -9.91 12.40
N LEU A 72 6.05 -9.72 13.19
CA LEU A 72 5.96 -8.77 14.31
C LEU A 72 6.94 -9.04 15.47
N SER A 73 7.73 -10.13 15.43
CA SER A 73 8.71 -10.50 16.46
C SER A 73 8.10 -10.77 17.84
N GLY A 74 6.84 -11.22 17.88
CA GLY A 74 6.10 -11.49 19.11
C GLY A 74 4.84 -12.32 18.86
N PHE A 75 4.00 -12.45 19.87
CA PHE A 75 2.74 -13.17 19.78
C PHE A 75 1.63 -12.44 20.52
N PHE A 76 0.40 -12.65 20.08
CA PHE A 76 -0.80 -12.17 20.75
C PHE A 76 -1.32 -13.24 21.71
N LEU A 77 -1.75 -12.79 22.88
CA LEU A 77 -2.45 -13.61 23.88
C LEU A 77 -3.74 -12.92 24.29
N GLN A 78 -4.76 -13.71 24.63
CA GLN A 78 -6.04 -13.20 25.08
C GLN A 78 -6.50 -13.92 26.35
N ASP A 79 -7.09 -13.19 27.29
CA ASP A 79 -7.61 -13.75 28.54
C ASP A 79 -8.75 -14.76 28.24
N PRO A 80 -8.65 -16.02 28.71
CA PRO A 80 -9.73 -16.99 28.57
C PRO A 80 -10.91 -16.74 29.52
N SER A 81 -10.76 -15.88 30.52
CA SER A 81 -11.76 -15.50 31.51
C SER A 81 -11.93 -13.98 31.52
N PRO A 82 -12.49 -13.41 30.44
CA PRO A 82 -12.60 -11.97 30.27
C PRO A 82 -13.43 -11.33 31.39
N ASP A 83 -13.20 -10.05 31.63
CA ASP A 83 -14.00 -9.26 32.55
C ASP A 83 -15.42 -8.99 31.97
N SER A 84 -16.19 -8.14 32.66
CA SER A 84 -17.53 -7.75 32.21
C SER A 84 -17.61 -6.34 31.61
N ASP A 85 -16.49 -5.62 31.53
CA ASP A 85 -16.42 -4.26 31.02
C ASP A 85 -16.20 -4.26 29.50
N PRO A 86 -17.19 -3.89 28.68
CA PRO A 86 -17.01 -3.85 27.24
C PRO A 86 -16.04 -2.75 26.77
N ALA A 87 -15.57 -1.86 27.67
CA ALA A 87 -14.61 -0.81 27.36
C ALA A 87 -13.15 -1.26 27.46
N THR A 88 -12.86 -2.40 28.10
CA THR A 88 -11.51 -2.94 28.24
C THR A 88 -11.24 -3.99 27.17
N SER A 89 -9.98 -4.08 26.75
CA SER A 89 -9.54 -5.17 25.87
C SER A 89 -9.03 -6.37 26.69
N GLU A 90 -9.31 -7.55 26.19
CA GLU A 90 -8.85 -8.82 26.73
C GLU A 90 -7.60 -9.35 26.03
N GLY A 91 -7.13 -8.64 25.00
CA GLY A 91 -5.97 -9.00 24.19
C GLY A 91 -4.73 -8.21 24.59
N LEU A 92 -3.57 -8.84 24.48
CA LEU A 92 -2.27 -8.21 24.68
C LEU A 92 -1.25 -8.74 23.67
N PHE A 93 -0.27 -7.91 23.32
CA PHE A 93 0.88 -8.33 22.54
C PHE A 93 2.11 -8.53 23.44
N ALA A 94 2.82 -9.65 23.27
CA ALA A 94 4.08 -9.92 23.93
C ALA A 94 5.23 -9.86 22.91
N TYR A 95 6.10 -8.86 23.04
CA TYR A 95 7.28 -8.73 22.19
C TYR A 95 8.37 -9.72 22.64
N ALA A 96 8.28 -10.95 22.12
CA ALA A 96 9.21 -12.04 22.37
C ALA A 96 9.40 -12.87 21.10
N ARG A 97 10.62 -12.86 20.55
CA ARG A 97 10.98 -13.67 19.38
C ARG A 97 10.99 -15.16 19.69
N GLU A 98 10.86 -15.99 18.66
CA GLU A 98 10.89 -17.46 18.77
C GLU A 98 12.17 -17.97 19.45
N SER A 99 13.30 -17.25 19.27
CA SER A 99 14.59 -17.55 19.90
C SER A 99 14.60 -17.38 21.41
N PHE A 100 13.66 -16.60 21.96
CA PHE A 100 13.45 -16.46 23.40
C PHE A 100 12.63 -17.63 23.93
N LYS A 101 11.45 -17.84 23.33
CA LYS A 101 10.55 -18.97 23.61
C LYS A 101 9.56 -19.10 22.46
N ASP A 102 9.57 -20.24 21.79
CA ASP A 102 8.60 -20.59 20.76
C ASP A 102 7.24 -20.97 21.39
N VAL A 103 6.15 -20.40 20.87
CA VAL A 103 4.76 -20.70 21.27
C VAL A 103 3.90 -20.98 20.04
N LYS A 104 2.72 -21.58 20.22
CA LYS A 104 1.75 -21.78 19.13
C LYS A 104 0.36 -21.31 19.54
N ALA A 105 -0.45 -20.95 18.55
CA ALA A 105 -1.86 -20.67 18.77
C ALA A 105 -2.53 -21.81 19.55
N GLY A 106 -3.30 -21.46 20.59
CA GLY A 106 -3.93 -22.39 21.52
C GLY A 106 -3.07 -22.80 22.72
N ASP A 107 -1.79 -22.40 22.81
CA ASP A 107 -1.02 -22.55 24.05
C ASP A 107 -1.60 -21.63 25.13
N ARG A 108 -1.79 -22.17 26.34
CA ARG A 108 -2.03 -21.33 27.52
C ARG A 108 -0.68 -20.93 28.08
N VAL A 109 -0.41 -19.64 28.15
CA VAL A 109 0.90 -19.09 28.52
C VAL A 109 0.79 -18.16 29.72
N LEU A 110 1.82 -18.18 30.55
CA LEU A 110 2.05 -17.21 31.61
C LEU A 110 3.25 -16.36 31.19
N VAL A 111 3.03 -15.05 31.04
CA VAL A 111 4.02 -14.13 30.49
C VAL A 111 4.36 -13.06 31.52
N THR A 112 5.65 -12.91 31.82
CA THR A 112 6.15 -11.80 32.66
C THR A 112 6.88 -10.81 31.77
N GLY A 113 6.53 -9.53 31.87
CA GLY A 113 7.15 -8.49 31.08
C GLY A 113 6.78 -7.09 31.56
N LYS A 114 7.47 -6.09 31.02
CA LYS A 114 7.18 -4.68 31.32
C LYS A 114 6.11 -4.14 30.39
N VAL A 115 5.05 -3.55 30.94
CA VAL A 115 4.00 -2.89 30.17
C VAL A 115 4.55 -1.61 29.53
N THR A 116 4.37 -1.46 28.22
CA THR A 116 4.89 -0.33 27.43
C THR A 116 3.89 0.07 26.35
N GLU A 117 3.76 1.38 26.13
CA GLU A 117 3.11 1.93 24.93
C GLU A 117 4.13 1.95 23.78
N TYR A 118 3.85 1.21 22.71
CA TYR A 118 4.75 1.15 21.55
C TYR A 118 3.96 1.34 20.26
N ASN A 119 4.34 2.33 19.44
CA ASN A 119 3.64 2.68 18.20
C ASN A 119 2.12 2.92 18.33
N GLY A 120 1.66 3.23 19.54
CA GLY A 120 0.27 3.54 19.87
C GLY A 120 -0.60 2.35 20.28
N TRP A 121 -0.01 1.20 20.65
CA TRP A 121 -0.71 0.10 21.31
C TRP A 121 -0.03 -0.30 22.63
N THR A 122 -0.75 -1.09 23.45
CA THR A 122 -0.18 -1.67 24.68
C THR A 122 0.51 -3.01 24.40
N GLU A 123 1.77 -3.16 24.84
CA GLU A 123 2.51 -4.42 24.75
C GLU A 123 3.36 -4.74 26.01
N LEU A 124 3.78 -6.00 26.13
CA LEU A 124 4.82 -6.42 27.08
C LEU A 124 6.19 -6.37 26.39
N SER A 125 7.05 -5.44 26.83
CA SER A 125 8.40 -5.25 26.29
C SER A 125 9.31 -4.49 27.28
N PRO A 126 10.47 -5.05 27.69
CA PRO A 126 10.93 -6.40 27.37
C PRO A 126 10.13 -7.47 28.12
N VAL A 127 9.96 -8.63 27.47
CA VAL A 127 9.50 -9.87 28.11
C VAL A 127 10.66 -10.54 28.83
N THR A 128 10.45 -10.99 30.07
CA THR A 128 11.48 -11.61 30.92
C THR A 128 11.22 -13.09 31.21
N ALA A 129 9.98 -13.56 31.06
CA ALA A 129 9.63 -14.98 31.14
C ALA A 129 8.39 -15.31 30.29
N VAL A 130 8.40 -16.48 29.66
CA VAL A 130 7.24 -17.07 28.96
C VAL A 130 7.18 -18.55 29.30
N ASP A 131 6.14 -18.95 30.01
CA ASP A 131 5.90 -20.32 30.43
C ASP A 131 4.67 -20.88 29.73
N VAL A 132 4.80 -22.05 29.11
CA VAL A 132 3.67 -22.74 28.45
C VAL A 132 3.01 -23.65 29.48
N CYS A 133 1.86 -23.23 29.97
CA CYS A 133 1.12 -23.81 31.08
C CYS A 133 0.06 -24.84 30.65
N GLY A 134 0.01 -25.16 29.36
CA GLY A 134 -0.90 -26.15 28.79
C GLY A 134 -1.52 -25.65 27.50
N THR A 135 -2.76 -26.05 27.26
CA THR A 135 -3.55 -25.59 26.11
C THR A 135 -4.84 -24.93 26.58
N GLY A 136 -5.38 -24.06 25.74
CA GLY A 136 -6.64 -23.37 25.95
C GLY A 136 -7.27 -22.95 24.63
N SER A 137 -8.43 -22.30 24.72
CA SER A 137 -9.12 -21.76 23.54
C SER A 137 -9.84 -20.49 23.92
N VAL A 138 -9.79 -19.51 23.03
CA VAL A 138 -10.60 -18.29 23.10
C VAL A 138 -11.41 -18.20 21.81
N ALA A 139 -12.70 -17.87 21.94
CA ALA A 139 -13.56 -17.69 20.77
C ALA A 139 -13.28 -16.33 20.13
N ALA A 140 -13.22 -16.28 18.79
CA ALA A 140 -13.14 -15.01 18.08
C ALA A 140 -14.39 -14.17 18.37
N ARG A 141 -14.21 -12.93 18.83
CA ARG A 141 -15.32 -12.02 19.13
C ARG A 141 -15.95 -11.54 17.82
N PRO A 142 -17.26 -11.76 17.60
CA PRO A 142 -17.94 -11.20 16.44
C PRO A 142 -17.89 -9.67 16.49
N TYR A 143 -17.49 -9.07 15.38
CA TYR A 143 -17.40 -7.63 15.21
C TYR A 143 -18.01 -7.19 13.88
N THR A 144 -18.58 -6.00 13.84
CA THR A 144 -19.27 -5.46 12.67
C THR A 144 -18.83 -4.04 12.36
N LEU A 145 -18.77 -3.71 11.08
CA LEU A 145 -18.50 -2.36 10.57
C LEU A 145 -19.79 -1.79 9.96
N PRO A 146 -20.07 -0.48 10.03
CA PRO A 146 -19.22 0.57 10.62
C PRO A 146 -19.10 0.48 12.15
N SER A 147 -17.98 0.97 12.68
CA SER A 147 -17.73 1.06 14.13
C SER A 147 -17.42 2.50 14.55
N ASP A 148 -17.73 2.84 15.80
CA ASP A 148 -17.35 4.12 16.44
C ASP A 148 -15.96 4.08 17.09
N GLY A 149 -15.30 2.92 17.15
CA GLY A 149 -13.97 2.78 17.72
C GLY A 149 -13.57 1.32 17.92
N LEU A 150 -12.29 1.03 17.76
CA LEU A 150 -11.72 -0.32 17.83
C LEU A 150 -10.84 -0.55 19.05
N GLU A 151 -10.68 0.47 19.91
CA GLU A 151 -9.79 0.44 21.08
C GLU A 151 -10.13 -0.66 22.08
N SER A 152 -11.42 -0.78 22.44
CA SER A 152 -11.93 -1.89 23.29
C SER A 152 -11.76 -3.31 22.69
N ALA A 153 -11.17 -3.41 21.50
CA ALA A 153 -10.86 -4.66 20.83
C ALA A 153 -9.38 -4.76 20.43
N GLU A 154 -8.52 -3.86 20.89
CA GLU A 154 -7.08 -3.88 20.63
C GLU A 154 -6.49 -5.24 21.02
N ASN A 155 -5.64 -5.83 20.18
CA ASN A 155 -4.98 -7.12 20.39
C ASN A 155 -5.92 -8.32 20.54
N MET A 156 -7.23 -8.17 20.35
CA MET A 156 -8.19 -9.27 20.46
C MET A 156 -8.34 -10.04 19.15
N LEU A 157 -8.63 -11.33 19.27
CA LEU A 157 -9.07 -12.18 18.17
C LEU A 157 -10.52 -11.83 17.77
N LEU A 158 -10.68 -11.27 16.58
CA LEU A 158 -11.97 -10.86 16.02
C LEU A 158 -12.38 -11.72 14.84
N THR A 159 -13.68 -11.82 14.62
CA THR A 159 -14.26 -12.32 13.37
C THR A 159 -15.28 -11.33 12.85
N PHE A 160 -15.28 -11.08 11.54
CA PHE A 160 -16.21 -10.20 10.85
C PHE A 160 -17.17 -11.05 10.00
N PRO A 161 -18.36 -11.39 10.51
CA PRO A 161 -19.28 -12.30 9.81
C PRO A 161 -19.87 -11.67 8.54
N GLN A 162 -19.98 -10.34 8.51
CA GLN A 162 -20.49 -9.60 7.37
C GLN A 162 -19.52 -9.64 6.17
N PRO A 163 -20.01 -9.52 4.93
CA PRO A 163 -19.15 -9.36 3.77
C PRO A 163 -18.45 -8.00 3.81
N LEU A 164 -17.15 -8.02 3.52
CA LEU A 164 -16.30 -6.85 3.35
C LEU A 164 -15.78 -6.81 1.90
N THR A 165 -15.81 -5.63 1.30
CA THR A 165 -15.40 -5.38 -0.09
C THR A 165 -13.96 -4.88 -0.11
N VAL A 166 -13.13 -5.42 -1.00
CA VAL A 166 -11.75 -4.98 -1.21
C VAL A 166 -11.74 -3.63 -1.92
N ASN A 167 -10.90 -2.70 -1.47
CA ASN A 167 -10.79 -1.36 -2.04
C ASN A 167 -9.39 -1.02 -2.52
N ASP A 168 -8.45 -0.85 -1.60
CA ASP A 168 -7.09 -0.45 -1.93
C ASP A 168 -6.17 -1.68 -1.87
N THR A 169 -5.44 -1.89 -2.97
CA THR A 169 -4.43 -2.96 -3.12
C THR A 169 -3.06 -2.39 -3.47
N TYR A 170 -2.86 -1.08 -3.32
CA TYR A 170 -1.60 -0.39 -3.63
C TYR A 170 -0.43 -0.99 -2.86
N ASN A 171 -0.64 -1.25 -1.56
CA ASN A 171 0.38 -1.82 -0.68
C ASN A 171 0.44 -3.36 -0.71
N LEU A 172 -0.46 -4.05 -1.41
CA LEU A 172 -0.51 -5.53 -1.41
C LEU A 172 0.83 -6.15 -1.83
N GLY A 173 1.41 -5.67 -2.93
CA GLY A 173 2.69 -6.20 -3.42
C GLY A 173 3.91 -5.76 -2.62
N ARG A 174 3.78 -4.72 -1.79
CA ARG A 174 4.89 -4.11 -1.05
C ARG A 174 4.94 -4.56 0.40
N TYR A 175 3.77 -4.61 1.06
CA TYR A 175 3.60 -4.84 2.49
C TYR A 175 2.52 -5.90 2.80
N GLY A 176 1.93 -6.56 1.80
CA GLY A 176 0.86 -7.54 2.05
C GLY A 176 -0.48 -6.91 2.47
N GLU A 177 -0.60 -5.58 2.41
CA GLU A 177 -1.75 -4.85 2.94
C GLU A 177 -2.89 -4.70 1.91
N VAL A 178 -4.13 -4.85 2.40
CA VAL A 178 -5.37 -4.59 1.66
C VAL A 178 -6.36 -3.83 2.52
N THR A 179 -6.94 -2.75 2.01
CA THR A 179 -8.08 -2.11 2.67
C THR A 179 -9.38 -2.78 2.26
N VAL A 180 -10.19 -3.17 3.24
CA VAL A 180 -11.55 -3.70 3.04
C VAL A 180 -12.58 -2.78 3.69
N SER A 181 -13.82 -2.82 3.22
CA SER A 181 -14.91 -2.03 3.83
C SER A 181 -16.25 -2.75 3.84
N ALA A 182 -17.07 -2.46 4.84
CA ALA A 182 -18.48 -2.82 4.82
C ALA A 182 -19.25 -2.00 3.79
N HIS A 183 -20.39 -2.52 3.32
CA HIS A 183 -21.34 -1.79 2.47
C HIS A 183 -20.77 -1.34 1.10
N GLY A 184 -19.88 -2.14 0.50
CA GLY A 184 -19.40 -1.92 -0.86
C GLY A 184 -18.16 -1.02 -0.93
N ARG A 185 -17.85 -0.51 -2.11
CA ARG A 185 -16.61 0.20 -2.40
C ARG A 185 -16.52 1.58 -1.71
N LEU A 186 -15.30 2.01 -1.45
CA LEU A 186 -14.91 3.35 -1.06
C LEU A 186 -14.61 4.16 -2.33
N TYR A 187 -14.97 5.43 -2.31
CA TYR A 187 -14.72 6.37 -3.40
C TYR A 187 -14.06 7.63 -2.84
N GLN A 188 -13.26 8.30 -3.66
CA GLN A 188 -12.76 9.62 -3.27
C GLN A 188 -13.95 10.60 -3.14
N PRO A 189 -14.01 11.43 -2.09
CA PRO A 189 -15.13 12.34 -1.87
C PRO A 189 -15.48 13.26 -3.04
N THR A 190 -14.47 13.71 -3.80
CA THR A 190 -14.62 14.60 -4.96
C THR A 190 -14.71 13.86 -6.31
N ASP A 191 -14.88 12.53 -6.30
CA ASP A 191 -15.07 11.74 -7.54
C ASP A 191 -16.52 11.66 -7.99
N ARG A 192 -17.47 11.77 -7.05
CA ARG A 192 -18.90 11.66 -7.29
C ARG A 192 -19.71 12.20 -6.12
N PRO A 193 -21.00 12.56 -6.33
CA PRO A 193 -21.87 12.97 -5.24
C PRO A 193 -22.16 11.83 -4.25
N GLY A 194 -22.43 12.19 -2.99
CA GLY A 194 -22.93 11.26 -1.98
C GLY A 194 -21.87 10.42 -1.27
N VAL A 195 -20.58 10.77 -1.39
CA VAL A 195 -19.51 10.15 -0.61
C VAL A 195 -19.39 10.84 0.75
N ASP A 196 -19.49 10.06 1.83
CA ASP A 196 -19.31 10.53 3.20
C ASP A 196 -17.98 9.99 3.76
N PRO A 197 -16.92 10.81 3.81
CA PRO A 197 -15.61 10.36 4.28
C PRO A 197 -15.60 9.93 5.76
N ALA A 198 -16.46 10.52 6.61
CA ALA A 198 -16.53 10.18 8.01
C ALA A 198 -17.18 8.79 8.21
N TYR A 199 -18.23 8.51 7.43
CA TYR A 199 -18.84 7.18 7.37
C TYR A 199 -17.88 6.14 6.77
N ASP A 200 -17.17 6.50 5.70
CA ASP A 200 -16.20 5.65 5.02
C ASP A 200 -15.04 5.24 5.94
N ALA A 201 -14.53 6.16 6.77
CA ALA A 201 -13.51 5.85 7.78
C ALA A 201 -14.01 4.80 8.79
N ARG A 202 -15.24 4.95 9.28
CA ARG A 202 -15.84 4.04 10.27
C ARG A 202 -16.13 2.65 9.74
N ARG A 203 -16.29 2.49 8.43
CA ARG A 203 -16.61 1.22 7.78
C ARG A 203 -15.42 0.54 7.10
N SER A 204 -14.22 1.08 7.28
CA SER A 204 -12.98 0.59 6.66
C SER A 204 -12.11 -0.16 7.67
N LEU A 205 -11.37 -1.15 7.19
CA LEU A 205 -10.40 -1.92 7.97
C LEU A 205 -9.20 -2.25 7.09
N LEU A 206 -8.00 -2.02 7.61
CA LEU A 206 -6.77 -2.49 6.99
C LEU A 206 -6.58 -3.98 7.35
N VAL A 207 -6.27 -4.80 6.36
CA VAL A 207 -5.85 -6.18 6.55
C VAL A 207 -4.38 -6.26 6.18
N ASP A 208 -3.57 -6.82 7.07
CA ASP A 208 -2.10 -6.89 6.97
C ASP A 208 -1.69 -8.36 7.08
N ASP A 209 -0.69 -8.81 6.34
CA ASP A 209 -0.28 -10.22 6.33
C ASP A 209 0.64 -10.61 7.50
N GLY A 210 0.96 -9.64 8.37
CA GLY A 210 1.78 -9.81 9.56
C GLY A 210 3.26 -9.93 9.26
N SER A 211 3.69 -9.64 8.03
CA SER A 211 5.08 -9.58 7.63
C SER A 211 5.66 -8.18 7.74
N ASN A 212 6.90 -8.08 8.24
CA ASN A 212 7.69 -6.86 8.22
C ASN A 212 8.57 -6.75 6.96
N ARG A 213 8.38 -7.60 5.95
CA ARG A 213 9.18 -7.58 4.71
C ARG A 213 8.59 -6.62 3.70
N GLU A 214 9.42 -5.69 3.25
CA GLU A 214 9.10 -4.84 2.11
C GLU A 214 9.51 -5.51 0.79
N ASN A 215 8.65 -5.44 -0.24
CA ASN A 215 8.91 -5.94 -1.60
C ASN A 215 9.33 -7.42 -1.63
N PRO A 216 8.51 -8.35 -1.10
CA PRO A 216 8.85 -9.77 -1.09
C PRO A 216 9.07 -10.31 -2.52
N ALA A 217 9.99 -11.26 -2.65
CA ALA A 217 10.32 -11.87 -3.95
C ALA A 217 9.12 -12.61 -4.58
N THR A 218 8.24 -13.14 -3.73
CA THR A 218 6.96 -13.74 -4.13
C THR A 218 5.85 -12.80 -3.73
N LEU A 219 5.06 -12.35 -4.70
CA LEU A 219 3.91 -11.49 -4.44
C LEU A 219 2.75 -12.30 -3.86
N PRO A 220 1.92 -11.70 -2.98
CA PRO A 220 0.66 -12.30 -2.57
C PRO A 220 -0.26 -12.60 -3.76
N PRO A 221 -1.24 -13.51 -3.61
CA PRO A 221 -2.27 -13.73 -4.61
C PRO A 221 -2.93 -12.41 -5.03
N VAL A 222 -3.21 -12.27 -6.33
CA VAL A 222 -3.87 -11.07 -6.83
C VAL A 222 -5.30 -11.00 -6.31
N VAL A 223 -5.63 -9.90 -5.66
CA VAL A 223 -6.98 -9.54 -5.25
C VAL A 223 -7.38 -8.27 -6.00
N ARG A 224 -8.64 -8.16 -6.42
CA ARG A 224 -9.14 -6.99 -7.17
C ARG A 224 -9.99 -6.12 -6.26
N ALA A 225 -9.87 -4.80 -6.42
CA ALA A 225 -10.86 -3.88 -5.88
C ALA A 225 -12.27 -4.29 -6.33
N GLY A 226 -13.21 -4.42 -5.39
CA GLY A 226 -14.56 -4.94 -5.60
C GLY A 226 -14.73 -6.44 -5.35
N ASP A 227 -13.66 -7.22 -5.17
CA ASP A 227 -13.78 -8.58 -4.63
C ASP A 227 -14.28 -8.53 -3.18
N THR A 228 -14.82 -9.63 -2.68
CA THR A 228 -15.41 -9.69 -1.33
C THR A 228 -14.82 -10.80 -0.49
N ALA A 229 -14.69 -10.58 0.81
CA ALA A 229 -14.39 -11.61 1.81
C ALA A 229 -15.48 -11.61 2.89
N ALA A 230 -15.85 -12.78 3.40
CA ALA A 230 -16.77 -12.92 4.52
C ALA A 230 -16.17 -13.87 5.57
N GLY A 231 -16.51 -13.66 6.85
CA GLY A 231 -15.95 -14.44 7.94
C GLY A 231 -14.46 -14.17 8.17
N LEU A 232 -14.00 -12.95 7.82
CA LEU A 232 -12.60 -12.56 8.00
C LEU A 232 -12.25 -12.63 9.49
N THR A 233 -11.22 -13.41 9.83
CA THR A 233 -10.85 -13.70 11.22
C THR A 233 -9.36 -13.44 11.41
N GLY A 234 -9.01 -12.73 12.48
CA GLY A 234 -7.65 -12.33 12.78
C GLY A 234 -7.52 -11.58 14.09
N VAL A 235 -6.30 -11.28 14.49
CA VAL A 235 -6.04 -10.45 15.68
C VAL A 235 -5.98 -8.99 15.27
N LEU A 236 -6.67 -8.12 15.99
CA LEU A 236 -6.67 -6.69 15.71
C LEU A 236 -5.43 -6.04 16.32
N GLY A 237 -4.48 -5.61 15.51
CA GLY A 237 -3.37 -4.78 15.97
C GLY A 237 -3.59 -3.30 15.68
N TYR A 238 -2.71 -2.47 16.23
CA TYR A 238 -2.61 -1.06 15.90
C TYR A 238 -1.17 -0.71 15.56
N GLY A 239 -0.99 0.13 14.54
CA GLY A 239 0.34 0.55 14.12
C GLY A 239 0.29 1.51 12.95
N PHE A 240 1.27 2.40 12.89
CA PHE A 240 1.35 3.47 11.88
C PHE A 240 0.08 4.35 11.82
N GLY A 241 -0.61 4.52 12.96
CA GLY A 241 -1.79 5.37 13.08
C GLY A 241 -3.11 4.73 12.62
N VAL A 242 -3.15 3.41 12.41
CA VAL A 242 -4.36 2.71 11.95
C VAL A 242 -4.49 1.32 12.57
N TYR A 243 -5.72 0.93 12.90
CA TYR A 243 -6.02 -0.45 13.26
C TYR A 243 -5.94 -1.37 12.04
N ARG A 244 -5.33 -2.54 12.24
CA ARG A 244 -5.08 -3.52 11.20
C ARG A 244 -5.40 -4.91 11.71
N LEU A 245 -6.12 -5.69 10.92
CA LEU A 245 -6.39 -7.08 11.24
C LEU A 245 -5.27 -7.95 10.68
N GLN A 246 -4.64 -8.73 11.56
CA GLN A 246 -3.65 -9.74 11.23
C GLN A 246 -4.35 -11.11 11.09
N PRO A 247 -4.60 -11.61 9.87
CA PRO A 247 -5.33 -12.86 9.67
C PRO A 247 -4.62 -14.03 10.34
N THR A 248 -5.38 -14.79 11.12
CA THR A 248 -4.90 -16.05 11.73
C THR A 248 -5.26 -17.27 10.89
N GLN A 249 -5.98 -17.04 9.79
CA GLN A 249 -6.42 -18.04 8.82
C GLN A 249 -6.37 -17.46 7.40
N PRO A 250 -6.26 -18.29 6.36
CA PRO A 250 -6.35 -17.82 4.98
C PRO A 250 -7.65 -17.07 4.72
N ILE A 251 -7.56 -15.93 4.02
CA ILE A 251 -8.72 -15.11 3.69
C ILE A 251 -9.49 -15.73 2.51
N PRO A 252 -10.79 -16.04 2.65
CA PRO A 252 -11.59 -16.64 1.58
C PRO A 252 -12.13 -15.56 0.63
N TYR A 253 -11.25 -14.93 -0.16
CA TYR A 253 -11.68 -13.96 -1.18
C TYR A 253 -12.55 -14.62 -2.25
N THR A 254 -13.65 -13.96 -2.58
CA THR A 254 -14.55 -14.31 -3.68
C THR A 254 -14.40 -13.26 -4.78
N GLY A 255 -14.17 -13.73 -6.02
CA GLY A 255 -14.02 -12.89 -7.21
C GLY A 255 -15.35 -12.24 -7.63
N ALA A 256 -15.81 -11.26 -6.86
CA ALA A 256 -17.07 -10.55 -7.07
C ALA A 256 -16.96 -9.43 -8.11
N ASN A 257 -15.74 -9.02 -8.49
CA ASN A 257 -15.50 -8.02 -9.54
C ASN A 257 -14.57 -8.55 -10.65
N PRO A 258 -15.03 -9.56 -11.43
CA PRO A 258 -14.23 -10.10 -12.51
C PRO A 258 -13.96 -9.02 -13.56
N ARG A 259 -12.77 -9.09 -14.19
CA ARG A 259 -12.45 -8.21 -15.31
C ARG A 259 -13.49 -8.40 -16.41
N THR A 260 -14.11 -7.32 -16.84
CA THR A 260 -15.02 -7.35 -17.98
C THR A 260 -14.26 -7.77 -19.25
N PRO A 261 -14.93 -8.45 -20.20
CA PRO A 261 -14.36 -8.68 -21.53
C PRO A 261 -13.96 -7.36 -22.21
N ARG A 262 -13.17 -7.46 -23.29
CA ARG A 262 -12.85 -6.29 -24.13
C ARG A 262 -14.15 -5.55 -24.52
N PRO A 263 -14.17 -4.20 -24.47
CA PRO A 263 -15.33 -3.43 -24.90
C PRO A 263 -15.78 -3.78 -26.32
N SER A 264 -17.08 -3.70 -26.57
CA SER A 264 -17.64 -3.86 -27.92
C SER A 264 -16.97 -2.87 -28.89
N PRO A 265 -16.66 -3.27 -30.13
CA PRO A 265 -16.16 -2.34 -31.13
C PRO A 265 -17.14 -1.18 -31.31
N VAL A 266 -16.63 0.05 -31.19
CA VAL A 266 -17.35 1.24 -31.64
C VAL A 266 -17.16 1.41 -33.15
N ALA A 267 -18.03 2.16 -33.83
CA ALA A 267 -17.89 2.46 -35.26
C ALA A 267 -16.62 3.28 -35.60
N GLY A 268 -15.93 3.79 -34.58
CA GLY A 268 -14.65 4.49 -34.69
C GLY A 268 -13.55 3.61 -35.27
N ASN A 269 -12.62 4.24 -35.99
CA ASN A 269 -11.56 3.58 -36.75
C ASN A 269 -10.17 4.16 -36.44
N VAL A 270 -10.08 4.91 -35.34
CA VAL A 270 -8.85 5.43 -34.74
C VAL A 270 -8.92 5.13 -33.26
N LYS A 271 -7.85 4.57 -32.70
CA LYS A 271 -7.68 4.39 -31.25
C LYS A 271 -6.69 5.42 -30.73
N VAL A 272 -7.12 6.25 -29.79
CA VAL A 272 -6.21 7.13 -29.04
C VAL A 272 -6.13 6.68 -27.58
N ALA A 273 -5.02 6.95 -26.92
CA ALA A 273 -4.85 6.68 -25.49
C ALA A 273 -4.13 7.84 -24.80
N SER A 274 -4.31 7.94 -23.49
CA SER A 274 -3.52 8.80 -22.60
C SER A 274 -2.84 7.92 -21.56
N PHE A 275 -1.55 8.15 -21.30
CA PHE A 275 -0.74 7.26 -20.47
C PHE A 275 0.33 8.05 -19.71
N ASN A 276 0.15 8.16 -18.39
CA ASN A 276 1.17 8.69 -17.50
C ASN A 276 2.25 7.61 -17.30
N THR A 277 3.51 7.94 -17.63
CA THR A 277 4.63 6.98 -17.61
C THR A 277 5.25 6.79 -16.22
N LEU A 278 4.76 7.52 -15.22
CA LEU A 278 5.27 7.52 -13.84
C LEU A 278 6.77 7.80 -13.80
N ASN A 279 7.17 8.97 -14.29
CA ASN A 279 8.55 9.43 -14.43
C ASN A 279 9.43 8.51 -15.27
N TRP A 280 9.15 8.41 -16.58
CA TRP A 280 10.08 7.79 -17.52
C TRP A 280 11.30 8.69 -17.76
N PHE A 281 12.44 8.31 -17.19
CA PHE A 281 13.71 9.03 -17.32
C PHE A 281 14.78 8.12 -17.93
N THR A 282 15.53 8.70 -18.87
CA THR A 282 16.80 8.15 -19.34
C THR A 282 17.96 8.48 -18.39
N THR A 283 17.86 9.58 -17.63
CA THR A 283 18.83 9.93 -16.59
C THR A 283 18.56 9.18 -15.29
N ILE A 284 19.48 8.28 -14.93
CA ILE A 284 19.42 7.48 -13.70
C ILE A 284 19.73 8.34 -12.46
N GLY A 285 19.05 8.07 -11.34
CA GLY A 285 19.29 8.73 -10.05
C GLY A 285 18.69 10.14 -9.95
N SER A 286 17.88 10.53 -10.94
CA SER A 286 17.05 11.73 -10.91
C SER A 286 15.64 11.37 -10.38
N ARG A 287 14.58 11.95 -10.95
CA ARG A 287 13.18 11.69 -10.57
C ARG A 287 12.64 10.30 -10.98
N GLY A 288 13.25 9.66 -11.99
CA GLY A 288 12.89 8.31 -12.43
C GLY A 288 13.65 7.20 -11.71
N ALA A 289 14.10 6.19 -12.45
CA ALA A 289 14.75 5.01 -11.89
C ALA A 289 16.07 5.33 -11.14
N SER A 290 16.26 4.67 -9.99
CA SER A 290 17.45 4.85 -9.13
C SER A 290 18.70 4.13 -9.65
N ASN A 291 18.54 3.13 -10.51
CA ASN A 291 19.62 2.39 -11.14
C ASN A 291 19.17 1.79 -12.49
N ALA A 292 20.13 1.24 -13.25
CA ALA A 292 19.88 0.68 -14.58
C ALA A 292 18.91 -0.51 -14.58
N ASN A 293 18.91 -1.34 -13.53
CA ASN A 293 18.00 -2.49 -13.45
C ASN A 293 16.55 -2.02 -13.29
N GLU A 294 16.32 -1.02 -12.43
CA GLU A 294 14.98 -0.45 -12.26
C GLU A 294 14.52 0.35 -13.48
N GLN A 295 15.44 1.01 -14.19
CA GLN A 295 15.14 1.66 -15.46
C GLN A 295 14.68 0.64 -16.51
N GLN A 296 15.42 -0.47 -16.65
CA GLN A 296 15.08 -1.54 -17.58
C GLN A 296 13.75 -2.20 -17.20
N ARG A 297 13.48 -2.38 -15.89
CA ARG A 297 12.21 -2.90 -15.38
C ARG A 297 11.05 -1.97 -15.74
N GLN A 298 11.22 -0.67 -15.56
CA GLN A 298 10.21 0.33 -15.94
C GLN A 298 10.00 0.32 -17.46
N LEU A 299 11.07 0.36 -18.26
CA LEU A 299 10.98 0.35 -19.71
C LEU A 299 10.24 -0.88 -20.24
N ALA A 300 10.57 -2.07 -19.73
CA ALA A 300 9.89 -3.31 -20.12
C ALA A 300 8.38 -3.26 -19.83
N LYS A 301 7.98 -2.69 -18.68
CA LYS A 301 6.56 -2.50 -18.32
C LYS A 301 5.87 -1.47 -19.23
N LEU A 302 6.52 -0.35 -19.51
CA LEU A 302 6.00 0.69 -20.41
C LEU A 302 5.81 0.16 -21.83
N VAL A 303 6.80 -0.59 -22.36
CA VAL A 303 6.73 -1.22 -23.67
C VAL A 303 5.60 -2.24 -23.74
N ALA A 304 5.46 -3.10 -22.73
CA ALA A 304 4.38 -4.08 -22.66
C ALA A 304 2.99 -3.40 -22.61
N ALA A 305 2.86 -2.29 -21.86
CA ALA A 305 1.63 -1.52 -21.78
C ALA A 305 1.27 -0.86 -23.13
N LEU A 306 2.22 -0.19 -23.78
CA LEU A 306 2.02 0.46 -25.08
C LEU A 306 1.69 -0.56 -26.18
N LYS A 307 2.39 -1.70 -26.21
CA LYS A 307 2.11 -2.83 -27.11
C LYS A 307 0.72 -3.41 -26.87
N GLY A 308 0.30 -3.58 -25.62
CA GLY A 308 -1.01 -4.11 -25.26
C GLY A 308 -2.17 -3.16 -25.58
N MET A 309 -1.98 -1.85 -25.37
CA MET A 309 -2.96 -0.83 -25.73
C MET A 309 -3.14 -0.75 -27.26
N ASP A 310 -2.04 -0.82 -28.01
CA ASP A 310 -2.01 -0.83 -29.47
C ASP A 310 -2.79 0.37 -30.06
N ALA A 311 -2.65 1.55 -29.46
CA ALA A 311 -3.32 2.77 -29.92
C ALA A 311 -2.62 3.37 -31.15
N ASP A 312 -3.39 4.01 -32.03
CA ASP A 312 -2.88 4.70 -33.20
C ASP A 312 -2.18 6.02 -32.85
N ALA A 313 -2.55 6.64 -31.72
CA ALA A 313 -1.79 7.69 -31.07
C ALA A 313 -1.89 7.58 -29.55
N VAL A 314 -0.81 7.96 -28.85
CA VAL A 314 -0.73 7.93 -27.39
C VAL A 314 -0.20 9.28 -26.89
N ALA A 315 -1.01 9.93 -26.07
CA ALA A 315 -0.63 11.06 -25.23
C ALA A 315 0.15 10.53 -24.02
N LEU A 316 1.33 11.09 -23.75
CA LEU A 316 2.24 10.66 -22.70
C LEU A 316 2.45 11.78 -21.68
N MET A 317 2.47 11.42 -20.40
CA MET A 317 2.83 12.33 -19.31
C MET A 317 4.03 11.76 -18.55
N GLU A 318 4.74 12.65 -17.86
CA GLU A 318 5.93 12.33 -17.06
C GLU A 318 7.11 11.73 -17.84
N VAL A 319 7.28 12.15 -19.09
CA VAL A 319 8.51 11.86 -19.85
C VAL A 319 9.57 12.90 -19.47
N GLU A 320 10.81 12.47 -19.22
CA GLU A 320 11.91 13.39 -18.94
C GLU A 320 12.03 14.50 -20.00
N ASN A 321 12.17 15.74 -19.55
CA ASN A 321 12.38 16.90 -20.39
C ASN A 321 13.87 17.09 -20.70
N ASN A 322 14.38 16.27 -21.64
CA ASN A 322 15.75 16.32 -22.13
C ASN A 322 15.81 16.38 -23.66
N GLY A 323 14.91 17.18 -24.23
CA GLY A 323 14.65 17.23 -25.67
C GLY A 323 13.90 15.97 -26.13
N GLN A 324 14.40 15.34 -27.20
CA GLN A 324 13.76 14.15 -27.78
C GLN A 324 14.24 12.83 -27.17
N THR A 325 15.31 12.86 -26.35
CA THR A 325 16.07 11.67 -25.95
C THR A 325 15.21 10.62 -25.24
N ALA A 326 14.53 10.99 -24.15
CA ALA A 326 13.73 10.04 -23.38
C ALA A 326 12.52 9.51 -24.17
N LEU A 327 11.86 10.39 -24.94
CA LEU A 327 10.72 10.00 -25.78
C LEU A 327 11.15 9.06 -26.90
N GLN A 328 12.29 9.33 -27.55
CA GLN A 328 12.81 8.48 -28.62
C GLN A 328 13.26 7.12 -28.08
N ALA A 329 13.93 7.07 -26.92
CA ALA A 329 14.32 5.81 -26.29
C ALA A 329 13.10 4.90 -26.03
N LEU A 330 11.98 5.48 -25.60
CA LEU A 330 10.73 4.72 -25.43
C LEU A 330 10.16 4.24 -26.77
N VAL A 331 10.14 5.09 -27.81
CA VAL A 331 9.67 4.72 -29.15
C VAL A 331 10.52 3.62 -29.77
N ASP A 332 11.84 3.72 -29.66
CA ASP A 332 12.78 2.71 -30.17
C ASP A 332 12.55 1.36 -29.49
N ALA A 333 12.39 1.36 -28.16
CA ALA A 333 12.11 0.14 -27.41
C ALA A 333 10.75 -0.49 -27.78
N VAL A 334 9.70 0.32 -27.98
CA VAL A 334 8.40 -0.18 -28.45
C VAL A 334 8.52 -0.73 -29.87
N ASN A 335 9.17 -0.01 -30.79
CA ASN A 335 9.33 -0.42 -32.17
C ASN A 335 10.19 -1.68 -32.33
N ALA A 336 11.13 -1.94 -31.41
CA ALA A 336 11.84 -3.22 -31.36
C ALA A 336 10.88 -4.42 -31.15
N GLU A 337 9.77 -4.20 -30.44
CA GLU A 337 8.77 -5.22 -30.11
C GLU A 337 7.60 -5.31 -31.08
N VAL A 338 7.30 -4.24 -31.82
CA VAL A 338 6.12 -4.15 -32.71
C VAL A 338 6.48 -3.85 -34.17
N GLY A 339 7.76 -3.84 -34.52
CA GLY A 339 8.26 -3.53 -35.85
C GLY A 339 8.81 -2.11 -35.98
N ALA A 340 9.95 -1.99 -36.64
CA ALA A 340 10.62 -0.72 -36.87
C ALA A 340 9.70 0.28 -37.61
N GLY A 341 9.62 1.50 -37.09
CA GLY A 341 8.79 2.57 -37.67
C GLY A 341 7.29 2.45 -37.43
N THR A 342 6.84 1.49 -36.61
CA THR A 342 5.42 1.36 -36.24
C THR A 342 4.92 2.60 -35.51
N TYR A 343 5.69 3.15 -34.57
CA TYR A 343 5.45 4.42 -33.91
C TYR A 343 6.51 5.46 -34.29
N ALA A 344 6.08 6.71 -34.41
CA ALA A 344 6.92 7.90 -34.51
C ALA A 344 6.66 8.80 -33.30
N ALA A 345 7.71 9.44 -32.81
CA ALA A 345 7.60 10.48 -31.79
C ALA A 345 7.27 11.84 -32.44
N LEU A 346 6.41 12.63 -31.79
CA LEU A 346 6.20 14.03 -32.13
C LEU A 346 7.15 14.90 -31.29
N THR A 347 7.82 15.85 -31.93
CA THR A 347 8.66 16.83 -31.23
C THR A 347 7.79 17.90 -30.57
N HIS A 348 7.99 18.09 -29.27
CA HIS A 348 7.30 19.13 -28.52
C HIS A 348 7.86 20.51 -28.89
N PRO A 349 7.06 21.45 -29.44
CA PRO A 349 7.60 22.73 -29.92
C PRO A 349 8.01 23.67 -28.77
N TYR A 350 7.36 23.54 -27.61
CA TYR A 350 7.69 24.30 -26.40
C TYR A 350 7.36 23.49 -25.12
N PRO A 351 8.26 22.61 -24.64
CA PRO A 351 7.97 21.68 -23.54
C PRO A 351 8.01 22.33 -22.14
N GLY A 352 8.27 23.62 -22.05
CA GLY A 352 8.48 24.31 -20.78
C GLY A 352 9.82 23.97 -20.13
N THR A 353 9.94 24.26 -18.83
CA THR A 353 11.19 24.15 -18.06
C THR A 353 11.12 23.13 -16.92
N ASP A 354 9.98 22.49 -16.70
CA ASP A 354 9.84 21.38 -15.74
C ASP A 354 10.73 20.20 -16.17
N VAL A 355 11.22 19.42 -15.21
CA VAL A 355 12.08 18.25 -15.46
C VAL A 355 11.35 17.12 -16.19
N ILE A 356 10.02 17.19 -16.22
CA ILE A 356 9.14 16.35 -17.04
C ILE A 356 8.37 17.18 -18.06
N GLN A 357 8.07 16.59 -19.20
CA GLN A 357 7.24 17.14 -20.27
C GLN A 357 6.10 16.17 -20.60
N VAL A 358 5.11 16.68 -21.33
CA VAL A 358 4.17 15.82 -22.06
C VAL A 358 4.80 15.34 -23.37
N GLY A 359 4.29 14.26 -23.93
CA GLY A 359 4.75 13.72 -25.21
C GLY A 359 3.59 13.17 -26.03
N LEU A 360 3.85 12.93 -27.31
CA LEU A 360 2.90 12.27 -28.19
C LEU A 360 3.64 11.33 -29.13
N ILE A 361 3.18 10.08 -29.19
CA ILE A 361 3.63 9.10 -30.19
C ILE A 361 2.45 8.67 -31.04
N TYR A 362 2.68 8.35 -32.31
CA TYR A 362 1.61 7.96 -33.22
C TYR A 362 2.09 6.97 -34.27
N LYS A 363 1.17 6.21 -34.86
CA LYS A 363 1.45 5.30 -35.96
C LYS A 363 1.42 6.04 -37.30
N PRO A 364 2.56 6.31 -37.95
CA PRO A 364 2.56 7.04 -39.22
C PRO A 364 1.89 6.24 -40.35
N ALA A 365 1.71 4.93 -40.21
CA ALA A 365 0.92 4.11 -41.14
C ALA A 365 -0.60 4.35 -41.03
N LYS A 366 -1.08 4.96 -39.94
CA LYS A 366 -2.51 5.15 -39.65
C LYS A 366 -2.91 6.61 -39.64
N LEU A 367 -2.03 7.50 -39.19
CA LEU A 367 -2.32 8.92 -39.00
C LEU A 367 -1.31 9.78 -39.76
N SER A 368 -1.79 10.91 -40.28
CA SER A 368 -1.00 11.98 -40.88
C SER A 368 -1.20 13.25 -40.06
N PRO A 369 -0.12 13.87 -39.53
CA PRO A 369 -0.20 15.22 -38.98
C PRO A 369 -0.77 16.20 -40.01
N VAL A 370 -1.63 17.11 -39.56
CA VAL A 370 -2.18 18.21 -40.35
C VAL A 370 -1.63 19.50 -39.75
N GLY A 371 -0.69 20.14 -40.46
CA GLY A 371 0.06 21.29 -39.94
C GLY A 371 1.13 20.90 -38.93
N ALA A 372 1.86 21.91 -38.45
CA ALA A 372 2.85 21.75 -37.39
C ALA A 372 2.17 21.63 -36.03
N ALA A 373 2.80 20.89 -35.11
CA ALA A 373 2.40 20.88 -33.72
C ALA A 373 2.54 22.28 -33.10
N THR A 374 1.63 22.63 -32.20
CA THR A 374 1.66 23.88 -31.44
C THR A 374 1.69 23.59 -29.94
N SER A 375 1.97 24.62 -29.14
CA SER A 375 1.94 24.56 -27.68
C SER A 375 1.62 25.95 -27.14
N SER A 376 0.99 26.01 -25.97
CA SER A 376 0.74 27.28 -25.29
C SER A 376 2.02 27.83 -24.67
N GLN A 377 2.21 29.15 -24.76
CA GLN A 377 3.26 29.85 -23.99
C GLN A 377 2.70 30.54 -22.75
N ASP A 378 1.44 30.31 -22.42
CA ASP A 378 0.82 30.88 -21.23
C ASP A 378 1.54 30.34 -19.98
N PRO A 379 2.05 31.23 -19.10
CA PRO A 379 2.81 30.83 -17.91
C PRO A 379 1.98 30.04 -16.89
N VAL A 380 0.65 29.96 -17.04
CA VAL A 380 -0.20 29.09 -16.22
C VAL A 380 0.20 27.61 -16.36
N PHE A 381 0.82 27.22 -17.48
CA PHE A 381 1.29 25.86 -17.69
C PHE A 381 2.78 25.72 -17.41
N SER A 382 3.13 25.08 -16.29
CA SER A 382 4.52 24.65 -16.03
C SER A 382 4.98 23.54 -16.99
N ARG A 383 4.01 22.77 -17.49
CA ARG A 383 4.14 21.76 -18.54
C ARG A 383 3.14 22.11 -19.65
N PRO A 384 3.54 22.97 -20.59
CA PRO A 384 2.68 23.42 -21.68
C PRO A 384 2.03 22.28 -22.45
N PRO A 385 0.77 22.44 -22.90
CA PRO A 385 0.09 21.41 -23.65
C PRO A 385 0.69 21.20 -25.04
N LEU A 386 0.79 19.93 -25.46
CA LEU A 386 1.19 19.57 -26.83
C LEU A 386 -0.06 19.40 -27.71
N ILE A 387 -0.19 20.22 -28.74
CA ILE A 387 -1.37 20.28 -29.61
C ILE A 387 -0.99 19.78 -30.99
N GLN A 388 -1.67 18.74 -31.47
CA GLN A 388 -1.48 18.22 -32.83
C GLN A 388 -2.79 17.77 -33.45
N THR A 389 -3.08 18.33 -34.61
CA THR A 389 -4.18 17.87 -35.48
C THR A 389 -3.72 16.69 -36.31
N PHE A 390 -4.49 15.62 -36.32
CA PHE A 390 -4.28 14.45 -37.17
C PHE A 390 -5.43 14.25 -38.13
N ARG A 391 -5.12 13.59 -39.25
CA ARG A 391 -6.13 12.97 -40.12
C ARG A 391 -5.75 11.51 -40.33
N ARG A 392 -6.74 10.63 -40.30
CA ARG A 392 -6.54 9.22 -40.63
C ARG A 392 -6.10 9.05 -42.08
N LYS A 393 -5.10 8.19 -42.31
CA LYS A 393 -4.73 7.75 -43.67
C LYS A 393 -5.91 7.02 -44.32
N GLY A 394 -6.18 7.34 -45.59
CA GLY A 394 -7.37 6.87 -46.29
C GLY A 394 -8.62 7.73 -46.06
N GLY A 395 -8.51 8.87 -45.37
CA GLY A 395 -9.58 9.86 -45.24
C GLY A 395 -10.38 9.77 -43.94
N GLY A 396 -11.15 10.82 -43.68
CA GLY A 396 -11.90 11.06 -42.45
C GLY A 396 -11.80 12.52 -42.02
N GLN A 397 -12.60 12.90 -41.02
CA GLN A 397 -12.50 14.23 -40.42
C GLN A 397 -11.18 14.37 -39.66
N PRO A 398 -10.53 15.55 -39.71
CA PRO A 398 -9.40 15.83 -38.83
C PRO A 398 -9.85 15.88 -37.37
N PHE A 399 -8.97 15.50 -36.45
CA PHE A 399 -9.20 15.63 -35.00
C PHE A 399 -7.94 16.16 -34.34
N THR A 400 -8.09 16.87 -33.23
CA THR A 400 -6.97 17.50 -32.54
C THR A 400 -6.72 16.83 -31.21
N MET A 401 -5.51 16.33 -30.97
CA MET A 401 -5.09 15.87 -29.65
C MET A 401 -4.45 17.03 -28.90
N ILE A 402 -4.94 17.30 -27.69
CA ILE A 402 -4.42 18.33 -26.79
C ILE A 402 -3.93 17.60 -25.55
N VAL A 403 -2.61 17.37 -25.48
CA VAL A 403 -1.99 16.60 -24.38
C VAL A 403 -1.65 17.52 -23.22
N ASN A 404 -2.18 17.23 -22.04
CA ASN A 404 -2.06 18.05 -20.85
C ASN A 404 -1.43 17.29 -19.68
N HIS A 405 -0.81 18.03 -18.77
CA HIS A 405 -0.45 17.54 -17.45
C HIS A 405 -0.60 18.67 -16.44
N LEU A 406 -1.84 18.87 -15.97
CA LEU A 406 -2.21 19.97 -15.08
C LEU A 406 -1.43 19.93 -13.77
N LYS A 407 -1.44 21.04 -13.03
CA LYS A 407 -0.69 21.18 -11.77
C LYS A 407 -1.13 20.10 -10.78
N SER A 408 -0.16 19.37 -10.22
CA SER A 408 -0.44 18.35 -9.19
C SER A 408 -0.86 18.99 -7.87
N LYS A 409 -1.62 18.22 -7.08
CA LYS A 409 -2.06 18.59 -5.73
C LYS A 409 -0.92 18.66 -4.70
N GLY A 410 0.26 18.17 -5.04
CA GLY A 410 1.43 18.15 -4.16
C GLY A 410 2.12 19.50 -3.99
N SER A 411 3.02 19.57 -3.01
CA SER A 411 3.79 20.78 -2.66
C SER A 411 2.88 21.96 -2.33
N CYS A 412 1.98 21.75 -1.36
CA CYS A 412 1.01 22.74 -0.93
C CYS A 412 1.65 24.03 -0.41
N PRO A 413 1.21 25.21 -0.88
CA PRO A 413 1.47 26.48 -0.22
C PRO A 413 0.93 26.47 1.23
N SER A 414 1.59 27.20 2.13
CA SER A 414 1.12 27.35 3.52
C SER A 414 -0.10 28.27 3.66
N GLY A 415 -0.46 29.01 2.61
CA GLY A 415 -1.61 29.90 2.60
C GLY A 415 -1.89 30.49 1.22
N GLY A 416 -2.98 31.25 1.11
CA GLY A 416 -3.45 31.82 -0.15
C GLY A 416 -4.37 30.88 -0.93
N PRO A 417 -4.81 31.31 -2.13
CA PRO A 417 -5.82 30.59 -2.90
C PRO A 417 -5.37 29.19 -3.34
N ASP A 418 -4.08 28.98 -3.60
CA ASP A 418 -3.55 27.67 -4.00
C ASP A 418 -3.19 26.76 -2.80
N ALA A 419 -3.33 27.22 -1.56
CA ALA A 419 -3.23 26.34 -0.39
C ALA A 419 -4.40 25.35 -0.35
N ASP A 420 -4.30 24.31 0.49
CA ASP A 420 -5.42 23.42 0.74
C ASP A 420 -6.54 24.22 1.44
N GLN A 421 -7.73 24.22 0.86
CA GLN A 421 -8.90 24.89 1.43
C GLN A 421 -9.71 23.96 2.35
N GLY A 422 -9.32 22.68 2.48
CA GLY A 422 -10.04 21.70 3.29
C GLY A 422 -11.39 21.28 2.67
N ASP A 423 -11.57 21.52 1.37
CA ASP A 423 -12.77 21.19 0.59
C ASP A 423 -12.67 19.82 -0.11
N GLY A 424 -11.57 19.09 0.10
CA GLY A 424 -11.31 17.79 -0.50
C GLY A 424 -10.68 17.84 -1.90
N GLN A 425 -10.64 19.00 -2.55
CA GLN A 425 -10.05 19.15 -3.89
C GLN A 425 -8.52 19.23 -3.82
N GLY A 426 -7.97 19.57 -2.65
CA GLY A 426 -6.55 19.69 -2.39
C GLY A 426 -5.93 20.94 -3.01
N CYS A 427 -4.64 21.13 -2.77
CA CYS A 427 -3.91 22.34 -3.17
C CYS A 427 -3.91 22.56 -4.68
N TRP A 428 -3.59 23.81 -5.06
CA TRP A 428 -3.50 24.26 -6.45
C TRP A 428 -4.80 24.15 -7.24
N ASN A 429 -5.95 24.02 -6.57
CA ASN A 429 -7.25 23.93 -7.25
C ASN A 429 -7.53 25.17 -8.12
N PRO A 430 -7.38 26.43 -7.63
CA PRO A 430 -7.58 27.61 -8.49
C PRO A 430 -6.61 27.68 -9.68
N THR A 431 -5.36 27.24 -9.52
CA THR A 431 -4.43 27.10 -10.64
C THR A 431 -4.92 26.08 -11.67
N ARG A 432 -5.39 24.90 -11.24
CA ARG A 432 -5.96 23.89 -12.15
C ARG A 432 -7.20 24.42 -12.88
N VAL A 433 -8.07 25.17 -12.20
CA VAL A 433 -9.23 25.85 -12.83
C VAL A 433 -8.77 26.83 -13.90
N LYS A 434 -7.77 27.68 -13.61
CA LYS A 434 -7.20 28.58 -14.63
C LYS A 434 -6.61 27.83 -15.80
N GLN A 435 -5.91 26.72 -15.56
CA GLN A 435 -5.38 25.89 -16.65
C GLN A 435 -6.50 25.31 -17.52
N ALA A 436 -7.61 24.85 -16.93
CA ALA A 436 -8.79 24.40 -17.66
C ALA A 436 -9.43 25.54 -18.48
N GLN A 437 -9.59 26.73 -17.90
CA GLN A 437 -10.10 27.92 -18.61
C GLN A 437 -9.21 28.31 -19.79
N THR A 438 -7.89 28.38 -19.59
CA THR A 438 -6.94 28.69 -20.65
C THR A 438 -6.98 27.62 -21.75
N LEU A 439 -7.20 26.35 -21.40
CA LEU A 439 -7.36 25.27 -22.38
C LEU A 439 -8.59 25.46 -23.27
N LEU A 440 -9.73 25.83 -22.67
CA LEU A 440 -10.95 26.17 -23.43
C LEU A 440 -10.76 27.39 -24.32
N GLY A 441 -10.03 28.41 -23.83
CA GLY A 441 -9.63 29.56 -24.64
C GLY A 441 -8.82 29.15 -25.86
N ILE A 442 -7.81 28.28 -25.69
CA ILE A 442 -7.01 27.74 -26.79
C ILE A 442 -7.88 27.01 -27.82
N ILE A 443 -8.84 26.19 -27.37
CA ILE A 443 -9.75 25.45 -28.25
C ILE A 443 -10.59 26.41 -29.09
N SER A 444 -11.17 27.43 -28.45
CA SER A 444 -12.00 28.44 -29.11
C SER A 444 -11.19 29.31 -30.07
N ASP A 445 -10.04 29.82 -29.64
CA ASP A 445 -9.25 30.80 -30.38
C ASP A 445 -8.58 30.21 -31.63
N GLN A 446 -8.23 28.92 -31.59
CA GLN A 446 -7.55 28.24 -32.70
C GLN A 446 -8.51 27.50 -33.64
N ASP A 447 -9.82 27.52 -33.38
CA ASP A 447 -10.86 26.79 -34.15
C ASP A 447 -10.44 25.32 -34.40
N LEU A 448 -10.02 24.64 -33.32
CA LEU A 448 -9.42 23.31 -33.41
C LEU A 448 -10.48 22.27 -33.85
N PRO A 449 -10.26 21.51 -34.93
CA PRO A 449 -11.23 20.53 -35.37
C PRO A 449 -11.28 19.34 -34.41
N ASN A 450 -12.50 18.99 -33.97
CA ASN A 450 -12.79 17.83 -33.10
C ASN A 450 -11.74 17.66 -31.98
N PRO A 451 -11.65 18.61 -31.03
CA PRO A 451 -10.61 18.62 -30.00
C PRO A 451 -10.83 17.49 -29.00
N LEU A 452 -9.73 16.85 -28.61
CA LEU A 452 -9.66 15.83 -27.57
C LEU A 452 -8.70 16.32 -26.49
N VAL A 453 -9.26 16.70 -25.33
CA VAL A 453 -8.48 16.97 -24.13
C VAL A 453 -8.04 15.64 -23.53
N LEU A 454 -6.74 15.39 -23.56
CA LEU A 454 -6.13 14.14 -23.12
C LEU A 454 -5.05 14.47 -22.12
N GLY A 455 -4.93 13.68 -21.06
CA GLY A 455 -3.80 13.82 -20.17
C GLY A 455 -4.10 13.49 -18.72
N ASP A 456 -3.23 13.98 -17.86
CA ASP A 456 -3.41 13.94 -16.42
C ASP A 456 -3.92 15.32 -15.97
N LEU A 457 -5.21 15.38 -15.64
CA LEU A 457 -5.86 16.61 -15.19
C LEU A 457 -5.65 16.87 -13.69
N ASN A 458 -5.03 15.93 -12.96
CA ASN A 458 -4.81 16.01 -11.52
C ASN A 458 -6.08 16.39 -10.73
N ALA A 459 -7.25 15.95 -11.20
CA ALA A 459 -8.55 16.27 -10.63
C ALA A 459 -9.51 15.07 -10.72
N TYR A 460 -10.36 14.92 -9.72
CA TYR A 460 -11.45 13.94 -9.70
C TYR A 460 -12.72 14.50 -10.34
N GLY A 461 -13.71 13.64 -10.60
CA GLY A 461 -14.86 13.94 -11.46
C GLY A 461 -15.72 15.15 -11.06
N GLU A 462 -15.81 15.48 -9.77
CA GLU A 462 -16.63 16.59 -9.24
C GLU A 462 -15.74 17.74 -8.72
N GLU A 463 -14.54 17.88 -9.27
CA GLU A 463 -13.65 19.00 -8.93
C GLU A 463 -13.79 20.14 -9.94
N ASP A 464 -13.64 21.37 -9.44
CA ASP A 464 -13.81 22.60 -10.21
C ASP A 464 -13.11 22.63 -11.59
N PRO A 465 -11.87 22.12 -11.79
CA PRO A 465 -11.27 22.07 -13.13
C PRO A 465 -11.98 21.12 -14.10
N ILE A 466 -12.62 20.04 -13.62
CA ILE A 466 -13.44 19.16 -14.46
C ILE A 466 -14.76 19.86 -14.79
N ASP A 467 -15.46 20.41 -13.79
CA ASP A 467 -16.68 21.20 -14.00
C ASP A 467 -16.45 22.35 -15.00
N THR A 468 -15.28 23.00 -14.92
CA THR A 468 -14.86 24.04 -15.85
C THR A 468 -14.79 23.51 -17.29
N LEU A 469 -14.16 22.35 -17.50
CA LEU A 469 -14.04 21.75 -18.83
C LEU A 469 -15.41 21.30 -19.37
N GLU A 470 -16.25 20.68 -18.53
CA GLU A 470 -17.59 20.24 -18.91
C GLU A 470 -18.51 21.40 -19.29
N ALA A 471 -18.40 22.53 -18.58
CA ALA A 471 -19.13 23.76 -18.94
C ALA A 471 -18.71 24.33 -20.31
N GLY A 472 -17.52 23.95 -20.81
CA GLY A 472 -17.00 24.33 -22.12
C GLY A 472 -17.54 23.53 -23.30
N GLY A 473 -18.23 22.40 -23.04
CA GLY A 473 -18.83 21.54 -24.07
C GLY A 473 -18.14 20.19 -24.23
#